data_AF-A0A4P7LLR9-F1
#
_entry.id   AF-A0A4P7LLR9-F1
#
_cell.length_a   1.000
_cell.length_b   1.000
_cell.length_c   1.000
_cell.angle_alpha   90.00
_cell.angle_beta   90.00
_cell.angle_gamma   90.00
#
_symmetry.space_group_name_H-M   'P 1'
#
loop_
_entity.id
_entity.type
_entity.pdbx_description
1 polymer ?
#
loop_
_entity_poly.entity_id
_entity_poly.type
_entity_poly.pdbx_seq_one_letter_code
_entity_poly.pdbx_strand_id
1 'polypeptide(L)' 'MIKHLGSAEQIRDEISRRVQENTDLGEAFRDCSIPLPRHVDAATNGGCNWIIDAFPAVPASCLTTVKAVTAEMMREYDLR' A
#
# COMPACT_ATOMS: atom_id res chain seq x y z
N MET A 1 -6.33 -5.14 -17.99
CA MET A 1 -6.17 -5.89 -16.72
C MET A 1 -7.38 -5.56 -15.87
N ILE A 2 -8.13 -6.56 -15.39
CA ILE A 2 -9.26 -6.32 -14.47
C ILE A 2 -8.65 -6.16 -13.08
N LYS A 3 -8.94 -5.05 -12.41
CA LYS A 3 -8.47 -4.81 -11.03
C LYS A 3 -9.28 -5.65 -10.04
N HIS A 4 -8.64 -6.08 -8.97
CA HIS A 4 -9.31 -6.68 -7.82
C HIS A 4 -10.09 -5.62 -7.04
N LEU A 5 -11.19 -6.01 -6.40
CA LEU A 5 -11.91 -5.14 -5.47
C LEU A 5 -11.54 -5.55 -4.04
N GLY A 6 -11.09 -4.61 -3.22
CA GLY A 6 -10.76 -4.86 -1.81
C GLY A 6 -11.29 -3.76 -0.88
N SER A 7 -11.57 -4.11 0.37
CA SER A 7 -11.77 -3.10 1.43
C SER A 7 -10.45 -2.43 1.79
N ALA A 8 -10.52 -1.34 2.56
CA ALA A 8 -9.33 -0.62 3.00
C ALA A 8 -8.41 -1.53 3.84
N GLU A 9 -8.99 -2.35 4.72
CA GLU A 9 -8.29 -3.33 5.53
C GLU A 9 -7.66 -4.42 4.68
N GLN A 10 -8.39 -4.97 3.71
CA GLN A 10 -7.86 -6.01 2.83
C GLN A 10 -6.67 -5.51 2.01
N ILE A 11 -6.76 -4.30 1.46
CA ILE A 11 -5.66 -3.69 0.70
C ILE A 11 -4.46 -3.42 1.62
N ARG A 12 -4.68 -2.87 2.82
CA ARG A 12 -3.62 -2.64 3.82
C ARG A 12 -2.94 -3.95 4.23
N ASP A 13 -3.71 -4.99 4.49
CA ASP A 13 -3.19 -6.29 4.95
C ASP A 13 -2.38 -6.96 3.84
N GLU A 14 -2.80 -6.82 2.59
CA GLU A 14 -2.04 -7.30 1.43
C GLU A 14 -0.75 -6.51 1.19
N ILE A 15 -0.77 -5.18 1.34
CA ILE A 15 0.45 -4.36 1.34
C ILE A 15 1.39 -4.85 2.43
N SER A 16 0.87 -5.03 3.65
CA SER A 16 1.66 -5.48 4.81
C SER A 16 2.28 -6.85 4.54
N ARG A 17 1.52 -7.81 3.98
CA ARG A 17 2.00 -9.14 3.60
C ARG A 17 3.13 -9.06 2.57
N ARG A 18 2.96 -8.31 1.48
CA ARG A 18 3.98 -8.19 0.42
C ARG A 18 5.25 -7.51 0.90
N VAL A 19 5.12 -6.52 1.79
CA VAL A 19 6.29 -5.88 2.37
C VAL A 19 7.00 -6.81 3.36
N GLN A 20 6.28 -7.62 4.15
CA GLN A 20 6.87 -8.66 5.02
C GLN A 20 7.62 -9.74 4.25
N GLU A 21 7.11 -10.11 3.07
CA GLU A 21 7.75 -11.09 2.18
C GLU A 21 9.00 -10.54 1.49
N ASN A 22 9.25 -9.23 1.57
CA ASN A 22 10.45 -8.63 1.01
C ASN A 22 11.66 -8.94 1.90
N THR A 23 12.54 -9.82 1.39
CA THR A 23 13.72 -10.32 2.09
C THR A 23 14.73 -9.25 2.48
N ASP A 24 14.70 -8.10 1.81
CA ASP A 24 15.67 -7.02 2.01
C ASP A 24 15.39 -6.17 3.27
N LEU A 25 14.23 -6.35 3.90
CA LEU A 25 13.79 -5.51 5.03
C LEU A 25 14.12 -6.09 6.42
N GLY A 26 14.41 -7.38 6.54
CA GLY A 26 14.81 -8.02 7.80
C GLY A 26 13.90 -7.71 9.00
N GLU A 27 14.49 -7.52 10.18
CA GLU A 27 13.74 -7.19 11.42
C GLU A 27 13.12 -5.79 11.44
N ALA A 28 13.55 -4.89 10.55
CA ALA A 28 13.10 -3.50 10.53
C ALA A 28 11.61 -3.34 10.17
N PHE A 29 10.99 -4.37 9.58
CA PHE A 29 9.57 -4.35 9.26
C PHE A 29 8.65 -4.68 10.44
N ARG A 30 9.15 -5.26 11.54
CA ARG A 30 8.29 -5.71 12.66
C ARG A 30 7.44 -4.56 13.24
N ASP A 31 7.94 -3.33 13.15
CA ASP A 31 7.28 -2.12 13.66
C ASP A 31 6.62 -1.27 12.55
N CYS A 32 6.55 -1.76 11.30
CA CYS A 32 5.90 -1.03 10.22
C CYS A 32 4.38 -1.06 10.37
N SER A 33 3.78 0.13 10.52
CA SER A 33 2.33 0.29 10.46
C SER A 33 1.92 0.96 9.16
N ILE A 34 1.23 0.20 8.29
CA ILE A 34 0.70 0.71 7.03
C ILE A 34 -0.66 1.38 7.30
N PRO A 35 -0.85 2.65 6.92
CA PRO A 35 -2.14 3.32 7.05
C PRO A 35 -3.21 2.70 6.15
N LEU A 36 -4.48 2.94 6.49
CA LEU A 36 -5.58 2.55 5.62
C LEU A 36 -5.62 3.44 4.37
N PRO A 37 -5.86 2.86 3.18
CA PRO A 37 -6.10 3.64 1.98
C PRO A 37 -7.42 4.39 2.07
N ARG A 38 -7.48 5.57 1.44
CA ARG A 38 -8.71 6.36 1.30
C ARG A 38 -9.12 6.48 -0.15
N HIS A 39 -10.43 6.60 -0.38
CA HIS A 39 -10.99 6.89 -1.69
C HIS A 39 -10.52 8.26 -2.22
N VAL A 40 -10.25 8.32 -3.51
CA VAL A 40 -10.00 9.54 -4.29
C VAL A 40 -10.65 9.45 -5.66
N ASP A 41 -10.82 10.59 -6.31
CA ASP A 41 -11.23 10.63 -7.70
C ASP A 41 -10.13 10.06 -8.60
N ALA A 42 -10.41 8.92 -9.23
CA ALA A 42 -9.50 8.25 -10.16
C ALA A 42 -9.09 9.13 -11.35
N ALA A 43 -9.93 10.08 -11.77
CA ALA A 43 -9.60 11.02 -12.85
C ALA A 43 -8.42 11.94 -12.48
N THR A 44 -8.23 12.20 -11.18
CA THR A 44 -7.15 13.05 -10.64
C THR A 44 -5.95 12.25 -10.14
N ASN A 45 -6.05 10.93 -10.05
CA ASN A 45 -5.06 10.03 -9.45
C ASN A 45 -4.59 8.94 -10.43
N GLY A 46 -4.38 9.30 -11.70
CA GLY A 46 -3.80 8.40 -12.70
C GLY A 46 -4.59 7.12 -12.94
N GLY A 47 -5.93 7.14 -12.74
CA GLY A 47 -6.80 5.98 -12.90
C GLY A 47 -6.86 5.03 -11.68
N CYS A 48 -6.30 5.42 -10.54
CA CYS A 48 -6.42 4.66 -9.29
C CYS A 48 -7.44 5.35 -8.36
N ASN A 49 -8.44 4.63 -7.85
CA ASN A 49 -9.52 5.24 -7.04
C ASN A 49 -9.17 5.38 -5.55
N TRP A 50 -7.93 5.14 -5.15
CA TRP A 50 -7.48 5.27 -3.77
C TRP A 50 -6.02 5.69 -3.68
N ILE A 51 -5.64 6.24 -2.51
CA ILE A 51 -4.25 6.54 -2.14
C ILE A 51 -4.01 6.29 -0.65
N ILE A 52 -2.74 6.23 -0.27
CA ILE A 52 -2.25 6.49 1.10
C ILE A 52 -1.43 7.77 1.02
N ASP A 53 -1.88 8.85 1.69
CA ASP A 53 -1.23 10.18 1.56
C ASP A 53 0.20 10.22 2.12
N ALA A 54 0.41 9.53 3.24
CA ALA A 54 1.68 9.52 3.95
C ALA A 54 1.85 8.23 4.76
N PHE A 55 3.09 7.93 5.12
CA PHE A 55 3.46 6.76 5.94
C PHE A 55 4.17 7.22 7.23
N PRO A 56 3.50 7.97 8.12
CA PRO A 56 4.16 8.58 9.28
C PRO A 56 4.69 7.56 10.30
N ALA A 57 4.08 6.37 10.35
CA ALA A 57 4.45 5.28 11.24
C ALA A 57 5.32 4.21 10.57
N VAL A 58 5.87 4.49 9.39
CA VAL A 58 6.80 3.59 8.68
C VAL A 58 8.23 4.10 8.87
N PRO A 59 9.13 3.30 9.48
CA PRO A 59 10.54 3.62 9.59
C PRO A 59 11.17 3.97 8.24
N ALA A 60 12.14 4.90 8.24
CA ALA A 60 12.81 5.36 7.01
C ALA A 60 13.45 4.21 6.21
N SER A 61 13.94 3.17 6.88
CA SER A 61 14.49 1.96 6.27
C SER A 61 13.47 1.18 5.43
N CYS A 62 12.20 1.25 5.76
CA CYS A 62 11.12 0.50 5.09
C CYS A 62 10.33 1.38 4.10
N LEU A 63 10.44 2.71 4.21
CA LEU A 63 9.61 3.67 3.49
C LEU A 63 9.69 3.50 1.97
N THR A 64 10.87 3.24 1.41
CA THR A 64 11.06 3.05 -0.02
C THR A 64 10.30 1.82 -0.52
N THR A 65 10.44 0.69 0.16
CA THR A 65 9.77 -0.57 -0.20
C THR A 65 8.26 -0.47 -0.02
N VAL A 66 7.79 0.13 1.09
CA VAL A 66 6.36 0.35 1.32
C VAL A 66 5.73 1.20 0.22
N LYS A 67 6.40 2.28 -0.22
CA LYS A 67 5.93 3.11 -1.33
C LYS A 67 5.89 2.36 -2.65
N ALA A 68 6.90 1.54 -2.93
CA ALA A 68 6.94 0.73 -4.15
C ALA A 68 5.78 -0.28 -4.20
N VAL A 69 5.60 -1.07 -3.13
CA VAL A 69 4.49 -2.03 -3.02
C VAL A 69 3.14 -1.33 -3.09
N THR A 70 2.97 -0.19 -2.42
CA THR A 70 1.71 0.58 -2.48
C THR A 70 1.40 1.02 -3.91
N ALA A 71 2.40 1.49 -4.67
CA ALA A 71 2.21 1.91 -6.05
C ALA A 71 1.85 0.74 -7.00
N GLU A 72 2.36 -0.47 -6.74
CA GLU A 72 1.93 -1.68 -7.44
C GLU A 72 0.47 -2.02 -7.09
N MET A 73 0.14 -2.01 -5.80
CA MET A 73 -1.19 -2.31 -5.30
C MET A 73 -2.25 -1.35 -5.85
N MET A 74 -1.95 -0.07 -6.02
CA MET A 74 -2.88 0.90 -6.64
C MET A 74 -3.26 0.54 -8.10
N ARG A 75 -2.37 -0.15 -8.82
CA ARG A 75 -2.63 -0.62 -10.19
C ARG A 75 -3.39 -1.93 -10.23
N GLU A 76 -3.25 -2.77 -9.20
CA GLU A 76 -3.85 -4.09 -9.10
C GLU A 76 -5.24 -4.09 -8.43
N TYR A 77 -5.49 -3.15 -7.51
CA TYR A 77 -6.73 -3.07 -6.73
C TYR A 77 -7.44 -1.73 -6.92
N ASP A 78 -8.77 -1.80 -6.96
CA ASP A 78 -9.63 -0.68 -6.64
C ASP A 78 -10.21 -0.86 -5.23
N LEU A 79 -10.29 0.24 -4.50
CA LEU A 79 -10.93 0.28 -3.18
C LEU A 79 -12.44 0.21 -3.38
N ARG A 80 -13.11 -0.67 -2.62
CA ARG A 80 -14.57 -0.84 -2.65
C ARG A 80 -15.30 0.25 -1.85
#